data_AF-A0A960XGH0-F1
#
_entry.id   AF-A0A960XGH0-F1
#
_cell.length_a   1.000
_cell.length_b   1.000
_cell.length_c   1.000
_cell.angle_alpha   90.00
_cell.angle_beta   90.00
_cell.angle_gamma   90.00
#
_symmetry.space_group_name_H-M   'P 1'
#
loop_
_entity.id
_entity.type
_entity.pdbx_description
1 polymer ?
#
loop_
_entity_poly.entity_id
_entity_poly.type
_entity_poly.pdbx_seq_one_letter_code
_entity_poly.pdbx_strand_id
1 'polypeptide(L)'
;ALEEVAMINSRRSLILVISDFLTHPSKWETELGHLAAMRHDIRAIQVLDPAEKSLEFGNAAQWEDMETGQRLYIDPEVARKEYLKKFSAHQNAVKQSLDERGISFQSITTDTPLDFVLLELIKRSGVVRTAARVNPGRTA
;
A
#
# COMPACT_ATOMS: atom_id res chain seq x y z
N ALA A 1 -13.95 8.83 -2.86
CA ALA A 1 -12.65 8.32 -3.34
C ALA A 1 -12.78 6.95 -4.03
N LEU A 2 -12.79 5.81 -3.32
CA LEU A 2 -12.86 4.48 -3.98
C LEU A 2 -14.16 4.26 -4.77
N GLU A 3 -15.29 4.72 -4.23
CA GLU A 3 -16.59 4.69 -4.93
C GLU A 3 -16.60 5.58 -6.19
N GLU A 4 -15.92 6.73 -6.17
CA GLU A 4 -15.81 7.59 -7.35
C GLU A 4 -14.99 6.94 -8.46
N VAL A 5 -13.90 6.24 -8.13
CA VAL A 5 -13.08 5.50 -9.10
C VAL A 5 -13.90 4.40 -9.78
N ALA A 6 -14.76 3.71 -9.03
CA ALA A 6 -15.66 2.69 -9.59
C ALA A 6 -16.67 3.28 -10.59
N MET A 7 -17.08 4.54 -10.42
CA MET A 7 -17.99 5.22 -11.35
C MET A 7 -17.30 5.76 -12.62
N ILE A 8 -15.98 5.97 -12.59
CA ILE A 8 -15.25 6.65 -13.67
C ILE A 8 -14.97 5.75 -14.89
N ASN A 9 -15.01 4.41 -14.77
CA ASN A 9 -14.66 3.57 -15.91
C ASN A 9 -15.34 2.19 -15.94
N SER A 10 -16.18 1.96 -16.95
CA SER A 10 -16.74 0.63 -17.28
C SER A 10 -15.79 -0.28 -18.06
N ARG A 11 -14.60 0.23 -18.43
CA ARG A 11 -13.56 -0.54 -19.12
C ARG A 11 -12.49 -0.99 -18.13
N ARG A 12 -11.94 -2.17 -18.39
CA ARG A 12 -10.77 -2.69 -17.68
C ARG A 12 -9.63 -1.67 -17.73
N SER A 13 -9.18 -1.27 -16.55
CA SER A 13 -8.08 -0.32 -16.35
C SER A 13 -7.09 -0.85 -15.32
N LEU A 14 -5.88 -0.27 -15.32
CA LEU A 14 -4.90 -0.42 -14.25
C LEU A 14 -5.25 0.58 -13.14
N ILE A 15 -5.41 0.11 -11.92
CA ILE A 15 -5.67 0.93 -10.72
C ILE A 15 -4.50 0.73 -9.76
N LEU A 16 -3.79 1.82 -9.47
CA LEU A 16 -2.79 1.86 -8.41
C LEU A 16 -3.40 2.46 -7.15
N VAL A 17 -3.34 1.72 -6.05
CA VAL A 17 -3.75 2.16 -4.72
C VAL A 17 -2.49 2.42 -3.91
N ILE A 18 -2.28 3.67 -3.52
CA ILE A 18 -1.13 4.08 -2.70
C ILE A 18 -1.68 4.53 -1.36
N SER A 19 -1.25 3.87 -0.29
CA SER A 19 -1.71 4.14 1.08
C SER A 19 -0.67 3.64 2.08
N ASP A 20 -0.68 4.11 3.31
CA ASP A 20 0.09 3.49 4.41
C ASP A 20 -0.56 2.17 4.88
N PHE A 21 -1.83 1.93 4.52
CA PHE A 21 -2.67 0.84 4.97
C PHE A 21 -2.69 0.68 6.51
N LEU A 22 -2.56 1.75 7.29
CA LEU A 22 -2.55 1.66 8.76
C LEU A 22 -3.96 1.44 9.36
N THR A 23 -5.01 1.67 8.60
CA THR A 23 -6.40 1.37 9.00
C THR A 23 -6.74 -0.11 8.84
N HIS A 24 -7.60 -0.63 9.72
CA HIS A 24 -8.07 -2.02 9.67
C HIS A 24 -8.67 -2.41 8.29
N PRO A 25 -8.38 -3.61 7.74
CA PRO A 25 -8.83 -4.03 6.41
C PRO A 25 -10.33 -3.86 6.14
N SER A 26 -11.17 -4.08 7.16
CA SER A 26 -12.62 -3.92 7.07
C SER A 26 -13.10 -2.53 6.61
N LYS A 27 -12.23 -1.52 6.59
CA LYS A 27 -12.53 -0.16 6.12
C LYS A 27 -12.42 0.03 4.60
N TRP A 28 -11.76 -0.88 3.88
CA TRP A 28 -11.48 -0.73 2.44
C TRP A 28 -11.62 -2.03 1.64
N GLU A 29 -11.73 -3.17 2.31
CA GLU A 29 -11.67 -4.47 1.66
C GLU A 29 -12.87 -4.74 0.73
N THR A 30 -14.06 -4.25 1.09
CA THR A 30 -15.29 -4.43 0.31
C THR A 30 -15.17 -3.68 -1.01
N GLU A 31 -14.72 -2.44 -0.95
CA GLU A 31 -14.56 -1.53 -2.08
C GLU A 31 -13.49 -2.04 -3.05
N LEU A 32 -12.34 -2.49 -2.53
CA LEU A 32 -11.32 -3.14 -3.36
C LEU A 32 -11.82 -4.45 -3.98
N GLY A 33 -12.65 -5.20 -3.24
CA GLY A 33 -13.32 -6.40 -3.75
C GLY A 33 -14.24 -6.10 -4.94
N HIS A 34 -15.02 -5.02 -4.88
CA HIS A 34 -15.86 -4.60 -5.99
C HIS A 34 -15.05 -4.25 -7.25
N LEU A 35 -13.97 -3.49 -7.09
CA LEU A 35 -13.07 -3.18 -8.20
C LEU A 35 -12.42 -4.45 -8.78
N ALA A 36 -12.03 -5.40 -7.95
CA ALA A 36 -11.45 -6.67 -8.40
C ALA A 36 -12.49 -7.50 -9.20
N ALA A 37 -13.74 -7.54 -8.73
CA ALA A 37 -14.84 -8.23 -9.42
C ALA A 37 -15.15 -7.61 -10.80
N MET A 38 -14.93 -6.31 -10.97
CA MET A 38 -15.03 -5.60 -12.25
C MET A 38 -13.83 -5.87 -13.20
N ARG A 39 -12.91 -6.77 -12.81
CA ARG A 39 -11.72 -7.20 -13.58
C ARG A 39 -10.69 -6.10 -13.84
N HIS A 40 -10.63 -5.07 -13.01
CA HIS A 40 -9.51 -4.12 -13.03
C HIS A 40 -8.20 -4.83 -12.66
N ASP A 41 -7.07 -4.39 -13.22
CA ASP A 41 -5.73 -4.77 -12.74
C ASP A 41 -5.42 -3.87 -11.56
N ILE A 42 -5.58 -4.36 -10.34
CA ILE A 42 -5.40 -3.57 -9.11
C ILE A 42 -4.06 -3.90 -8.49
N ARG A 43 -3.33 -2.85 -8.10
CA ARG A 43 -2.04 -2.96 -7.43
C ARG A 43 -2.01 -2.04 -6.23
N ALA A 44 -1.74 -2.62 -5.07
CA ALA A 44 -1.60 -1.92 -3.81
C ALA A 44 -0.11 -1.67 -3.52
N ILE A 45 0.23 -0.42 -3.25
CA ILE A 45 1.56 0.01 -2.81
C ILE A 45 1.39 0.60 -1.43
N GLN A 46 2.04 -0.04 -0.47
CA GLN A 46 2.16 0.51 0.86
C GLN A 46 3.38 1.41 0.95
N VAL A 47 3.21 2.63 1.48
CA VAL A 47 4.32 3.52 1.79
C VAL A 47 4.46 3.62 3.30
N LEU A 48 5.61 3.22 3.83
CA LEU A 48 5.92 3.27 5.27
C LEU A 48 7.14 4.14 5.53
N ASP A 49 7.22 4.74 6.70
CA ASP A 49 8.47 5.34 7.14
C ASP A 49 9.43 4.24 7.67
N PRO A 50 10.74 4.28 7.37
CA PRO A 50 11.72 3.38 7.99
C PRO A 50 11.63 3.33 9.52
N ALA A 51 11.34 4.48 10.15
CA ALA A 51 11.17 4.60 11.60
C ALA A 51 9.95 3.85 12.12
N GLU A 52 8.89 3.67 11.32
CA GLU A 52 7.72 2.85 11.71
C GLU A 52 8.07 1.36 11.77
N LYS A 53 8.99 0.90 10.90
CA LYS A 53 9.40 -0.52 10.89
C LYS A 53 10.32 -0.88 12.05
N SER A 54 11.21 0.02 12.44
CA SER A 54 12.17 -0.23 13.51
C SER A 54 11.68 0.27 14.87
N LEU A 55 10.76 1.24 14.88
CA LEU A 55 10.33 2.03 16.04
C LEU A 55 11.53 2.51 16.87
N GLU A 56 12.58 3.01 16.20
CA GLU A 56 13.80 3.54 16.82
C GLU A 56 13.60 4.96 17.38
N PHE A 57 12.55 5.18 18.15
CA PHE A 57 12.46 6.42 18.92
C PHE A 57 13.39 6.31 20.11
N GLY A 58 14.30 7.28 20.21
CA GLY A 58 15.42 7.29 21.16
C GLY A 58 15.02 7.08 22.61
N ASN A 59 16.00 6.63 23.41
CA ASN A 59 16.04 6.37 24.85
C ASN A 59 14.85 6.86 25.69
N ALA A 60 14.42 6.03 26.65
CA ALA A 60 13.51 6.32 27.77
C ALA A 60 13.11 7.79 27.95
N ALA A 61 12.09 8.20 27.21
CA ALA A 61 11.51 9.53 27.30
C ALA A 61 10.00 9.43 27.40
N GLN A 62 9.41 10.43 28.05
CA GLN A 62 7.97 10.58 28.22
C GLN A 62 7.29 10.60 26.85
N TRP A 63 6.44 9.61 26.56
CA TRP A 63 5.75 9.53 25.28
C TRP A 63 4.49 10.39 25.36
N GLU A 64 4.34 11.30 24.40
CA GLU A 64 3.11 12.06 24.20
C GLU A 64 2.37 11.44 23.01
N ASP A 65 1.14 11.01 23.25
CA ASP A 65 0.24 10.57 22.19
C ASP A 65 -0.04 11.76 21.26
N MET A 66 0.39 11.67 20.00
CA MET A 66 0.23 12.74 19.01
C MET A 66 -1.24 13.00 18.62
N GLU A 67 -2.14 12.05 18.89
CA GLU A 67 -3.57 12.20 18.59
C GLU A 67 -4.34 12.87 19.73
N THR A 68 -3.94 12.64 20.99
CA THR A 68 -4.69 13.11 22.17
C THR A 68 -3.93 14.08 23.08
N GLY A 69 -2.61 14.20 22.93
CA GLY A 69 -1.73 14.95 23.82
C GLY A 69 -1.51 14.30 25.20
N GLN A 70 -1.97 13.06 25.40
CA GLN A 70 -1.76 12.37 26.68
C GLN A 70 -0.31 11.92 26.84
N ARG A 71 0.25 12.21 28.01
CA ARG A 71 1.58 11.74 28.40
C ARG A 71 1.47 10.37 29.05
N LEU A 72 1.94 9.34 28.37
CA LEU A 72 2.03 7.99 28.92
C LEU A 72 3.46 7.71 29.43
N TYR A 73 3.54 7.21 30.67
CA TYR A 73 4.76 6.59 31.20
C TYR A 73 4.75 5.12 30.80
N ILE A 74 5.38 4.80 29.67
CA ILE A 74 5.55 3.41 29.20
C ILE A 74 7.04 3.08 29.21
N ASP A 75 7.38 1.87 29.65
CA ASP A 75 8.71 1.31 29.39
C ASP A 75 8.92 1.24 27.86
N PRO A 76 9.93 1.92 27.30
CA PRO A 76 10.15 1.99 25.86
C PRO A 76 10.37 0.63 25.20
N GLU A 77 11.04 -0.30 25.89
CA GLU A 77 11.33 -1.62 25.34
C GLU A 77 10.06 -2.48 25.28
N VAL A 78 9.23 -2.39 26.32
CA VAL A 78 7.92 -3.06 26.34
C VAL A 78 6.97 -2.45 25.30
N ALA A 79 6.93 -1.11 25.22
CA ALA A 79 6.12 -0.38 24.24
C ALA A 79 6.52 -0.76 22.81
N ARG A 80 7.83 -0.79 22.53
CA ARG A 80 8.38 -1.20 21.24
C ARG A 80 7.99 -2.61 20.86
N LYS A 81 8.16 -3.57 21.77
CA LYS A 81 7.83 -4.96 21.52
C LYS A 81 6.34 -5.16 21.22
N GLU A 82 5.46 -4.52 21.99
CA GLU A 82 4.01 -4.59 21.77
C GLU A 82 3.58 -3.89 20.48
N TYR A 83 4.17 -2.72 20.17
CA TYR A 83 3.95 -2.04 18.90
C TYR A 83 4.36 -2.93 17.72
N LEU A 84 5.60 -3.43 17.70
CA LEU A 84 6.09 -4.26 16.59
C LEU A 84 5.26 -5.53 16.40
N LYS A 85 4.76 -6.11 17.49
CA LYS A 85 3.84 -7.26 17.44
C LYS A 85 2.51 -6.88 16.81
N LYS A 86 1.88 -5.78 17.24
CA LYS A 86 0.62 -5.28 16.67
C LYS A 86 0.78 -4.88 15.21
N PHE A 87 1.87 -4.18 14.89
CA PHE A 87 2.22 -3.77 13.55
C PHE A 87 2.41 -4.98 12.63
N SER A 88 3.20 -5.98 13.03
CA SER A 88 3.39 -7.22 12.26
C SER A 88 2.07 -7.97 12.04
N ALA A 89 1.24 -8.10 13.07
CA ALA A 89 -0.09 -8.71 12.94
C ALA A 89 -0.97 -7.95 11.94
N HIS A 90 -0.94 -6.62 12.00
CA HIS A 90 -1.68 -5.75 11.08
C HIS A 90 -1.16 -5.87 9.63
N GLN A 91 0.15 -5.85 9.41
CA GLN A 91 0.75 -6.06 8.10
C GLN A 91 0.34 -7.41 7.48
N ASN A 92 0.29 -8.46 8.31
CA ASN A 92 -0.19 -9.77 7.87
C ASN A 92 -1.67 -9.73 7.47
N ALA A 93 -2.51 -9.04 8.24
CA ALA A 93 -3.94 -8.89 7.93
C ALA A 93 -4.17 -8.10 6.63
N VAL A 94 -3.42 -7.02 6.41
CA VAL A 94 -3.45 -6.24 5.16
C VAL A 94 -3.04 -7.11 3.99
N LYS A 95 -1.89 -7.80 4.10
CA LYS A 95 -1.39 -8.69 3.04
C LYS A 95 -2.41 -9.80 2.72
N GLN A 96 -2.97 -10.44 3.74
CA GLN A 96 -3.95 -11.49 3.57
C GLN A 96 -5.21 -10.98 2.86
N SER A 97 -5.78 -9.85 3.28
CA SER A 97 -6.99 -9.30 2.67
C SER A 97 -6.78 -8.91 1.20
N LEU A 98 -5.59 -8.41 0.83
CA LEU A 98 -5.24 -8.11 -0.55
C LEU A 98 -5.01 -9.39 -1.38
N ASP A 99 -4.29 -10.38 -0.83
CA ASP A 99 -4.01 -11.67 -1.48
C ASP A 99 -5.33 -12.43 -1.78
N GLU A 100 -6.27 -12.46 -0.82
CA GLU A 100 -7.60 -13.08 -0.98
C GLU A 100 -8.42 -12.46 -2.11
N ARG A 101 -8.13 -11.20 -2.48
CA ARG A 101 -8.78 -10.45 -3.56
C ARG A 101 -8.00 -10.49 -4.87
N GLY A 102 -6.88 -11.21 -4.91
CA GLY A 102 -6.00 -11.30 -6.09
C GLY A 102 -5.30 -9.97 -6.42
N ILE A 103 -5.14 -9.09 -5.43
CA ILE A 103 -4.53 -7.77 -5.61
C ILE A 103 -3.03 -7.88 -5.35
N SER A 104 -2.22 -7.45 -6.32
CA SER A 104 -0.76 -7.44 -6.11
C SER A 104 -0.38 -6.39 -5.09
N PHE A 105 0.36 -6.80 -4.06
CA PHE A 105 0.80 -5.94 -2.96
C PHE A 105 2.32 -5.77 -2.94
N GLN A 106 2.80 -4.54 -2.74
CA GLN A 106 4.20 -4.21 -2.49
C GLN A 106 4.30 -3.17 -1.39
N SER A 107 5.20 -3.38 -0.43
CA SER A 107 5.52 -2.40 0.61
C SER A 107 6.86 -1.74 0.29
N ILE A 108 6.87 -0.41 0.26
CA ILE A 108 8.04 0.44 0.05
C ILE A 108 8.24 1.34 1.26
N THR A 109 9.42 1.91 1.36
CA THR A 109 9.75 2.88 2.41
C THR A 109 9.97 4.27 1.83
N THR A 110 9.76 5.32 2.64
CA THR A 110 9.90 6.73 2.21
C THR A 110 11.34 7.10 1.81
N ASP A 111 12.34 6.33 2.22
CA ASP A 111 13.74 6.45 1.80
C ASP A 111 14.05 5.73 0.47
N THR A 112 13.06 5.03 -0.11
CA THR A 112 13.22 4.40 -1.43
C THR A 112 13.06 5.45 -2.54
N PRO A 113 14.01 5.55 -3.49
CA PRO A 113 13.87 6.44 -4.65
C PRO A 113 12.60 6.12 -5.47
N LEU A 114 11.78 7.14 -5.72
CA LEU A 114 10.48 6.99 -6.37
C LEU A 114 10.59 6.45 -7.82
N ASP A 115 11.65 6.83 -8.52
CA ASP A 115 11.97 6.37 -9.87
C ASP A 115 12.13 4.84 -9.96
N PHE A 116 12.78 4.23 -8.97
CA PHE A 116 12.89 2.77 -8.86
C PHE A 116 11.52 2.09 -8.71
N VAL A 117 10.69 2.63 -7.82
CA VAL A 117 9.34 2.10 -7.54
C VAL A 117 8.47 2.16 -8.79
N LEU A 118 8.42 3.32 -9.46
CA LEU A 118 7.62 3.50 -10.67
C LEU A 118 8.08 2.60 -11.82
N LEU A 119 9.39 2.44 -12.00
CA LEU A 119 9.94 1.57 -13.04
C LEU A 119 9.58 0.09 -12.81
N GLU A 120 9.62 -0.37 -11.56
CA GLU A 120 9.23 -1.74 -11.20
C GLU A 120 7.73 -1.98 -11.44
N LEU A 121 6.88 -1.02 -11.09
CA LEU A 121 5.43 -1.07 -11.30
C LEU A 121 5.07 -1.12 -12.78
N ILE A 122 5.73 -0.29 -13.61
CA ILE A 122 5.52 -0.26 -15.06
C ILE A 122 6.00 -1.57 -15.70
N LYS A 123 7.14 -2.12 -15.28
CA LYS A 123 7.63 -3.43 -15.80
C LYS A 123 6.69 -4.58 -15.49
N ARG A 124 6.09 -4.58 -14.29
CA ARG A 124 5.15 -5.62 -13.87
C ARG A 124 3.78 -5.43 -14.53
N SER A 125 3.41 -4.22 -14.92
CA SER A 125 2.15 -3.96 -15.61
C SER A 125 2.36 -4.27 -17.08
N GLY A 126 1.57 -5.21 -17.62
CA GLY A 126 1.68 -5.64 -19.03
C GLY A 126 1.48 -4.52 -20.05
N VAL A 127 1.32 -3.26 -19.62
CA VAL A 127 1.23 -2.02 -20.40
C VAL A 127 2.39 -1.91 -21.40
N VAL A 128 3.61 -2.29 -21.01
CA VAL A 128 4.78 -2.21 -21.91
C VAL A 128 4.73 -3.24 -23.05
N ARG A 129 3.94 -4.31 -22.95
CA ARG A 129 3.82 -5.31 -24.04
C ARG A 129 2.98 -4.82 -25.22
N THR A 130 2.15 -3.78 -25.05
CA THR A 130 1.25 -3.31 -26.12
C THR A 130 1.90 -2.23 -27.00
N ALA A 131 2.85 -1.44 -26.49
CA ALA A 131 3.54 -0.41 -27.29
C ALA A 131 4.55 -0.98 -28.31
N ALA A 132 5.03 -2.21 -28.11
CA ALA A 132 6.00 -2.85 -29.02
C ALA A 132 5.37 -3.48 -30.29
N ARG A 133 4.06 -3.28 -30.52
CA ARG A 133 3.36 -3.67 -31.75
C ARG A 133 2.91 -2.43 -32.55
N VAL A 134 3.83 -1.50 -32.82
CA VAL A 134 3.64 -0.53 -33.91
C VAL A 134 4.21 -1.15 -35.19
N ASN A 135 3.31 -1.47 -36.10
CA ASN A 135 3.55 -2.17 -37.36
C ASN A 135 4.41 -1.29 -38.31
N PRO A 136 5.57 -1.72 -38.82
CA PRO A 136 6.42 -0.90 -39.69
C PRO A 136 5.92 -0.82 -41.15
N GLY A 137 4.66 -1.13 -41.43
CA GLY A 137 4.13 -1.25 -42.79
C GLY A 137 2.86 -0.45 -43.02
N ARG A 138 2.96 0.88 -43.13
CA ARG A 138 2.00 1.73 -43.86
C ARG A 138 2.50 3.16 -44.02
N THR A 139 3.33 3.39 -45.03
CA THR A 139 3.32 4.63 -45.81
C THR A 139 3.35 4.22 -47.27
N ALA A 140 2.44 4.84 -48.03
CA ALA A 140 2.17 4.59 -49.44
C ALA A 140 3.30 5.08 -50.34
#